data_AF-A0A1A7C0I4-F1
#
_entry.id   AF-A0A1A7C0I4-F1
#
_cell.length_a   1.000
_cell.length_b   1.000
_cell.length_c   1.000
_cell.angle_alpha   90.00
_cell.angle_beta   90.00
_cell.angle_gamma   90.00
#
_symmetry.space_group_name_H-M   'P 1'
#
loop_
_entity.id
_entity.type
_entity.pdbx_description
1 polymer ?
#
loop_
_entity_poly.entity_id
_entity_poly.type
_entity_poly.pdbx_seq_one_letter_code
_entity_poly.pdbx_strand_id
1 'polypeptide(L)'
;MNRHALIIGASGVIGSNLATHLLAQGWKVTGVSRGRTPVPAGCTALQLDATDGAAVAAALANIDASHVFFTAWARQQTEKENIRVNGAMVANVLAALGPNGNLRHAALVTGLKHYLGPFDAYGKGSVPVTPFREEQGRQDVENFYYEQEDRLFEAAEEYGFTWSVHRPHTIIGYALGNAMNMGLTLAVYATLCKASGQPFVFPGSSAQWNGISDMTDAGQIARQLAWAADSPAAANQDFNIVNGDVFRWKWLWPRLAAYFGIEAAELPDTISPLAGRMDGAAEQWRAIAQQHGLVEADVSRLASWWHTDADLGRPMEVMTDMGKSRKAGFLDYQDTPEAFFTLFDRLKEERVIPS
;
A
#
# COMPACT_ATOMS: atom_id res chain seq x y z
N MET A 1 -25.85 15.66 2.55
CA MET A 1 -24.67 16.50 2.24
C MET A 1 -23.89 15.81 1.13
N ASN A 2 -23.48 16.52 0.09
CA ASN A 2 -22.77 15.90 -1.03
C ASN A 2 -21.33 15.58 -0.64
N ARG A 3 -21.01 14.28 -0.51
CA ARG A 3 -19.67 13.79 -0.22
C ARG A 3 -18.87 13.74 -1.52
N HIS A 4 -17.76 14.48 -1.56
CA HIS A 4 -16.87 14.55 -2.71
C HIS A 4 -15.44 14.26 -2.24
N ALA A 5 -14.91 13.12 -2.66
CA ALA A 5 -13.56 12.68 -2.35
C ALA A 5 -12.59 13.10 -3.46
N LEU A 6 -11.50 13.76 -3.08
CA LEU A 6 -10.30 13.91 -3.91
C LEU A 6 -9.26 12.88 -3.46
N ILE A 7 -8.88 11.96 -4.35
CA ILE A 7 -7.93 10.90 -4.02
C ILE A 7 -6.60 11.15 -4.73
N ILE A 8 -5.56 11.49 -3.97
CA ILE A 8 -4.20 11.62 -4.48
C ILE A 8 -3.59 10.23 -4.60
N GLY A 9 -3.33 9.79 -5.83
CA GLY A 9 -2.88 8.42 -6.10
C GLY A 9 -4.01 7.43 -6.44
N ALA A 10 -5.10 7.90 -7.04
CA ALA A 10 -6.29 7.08 -7.31
C ALA A 10 -6.07 5.86 -8.21
N SER A 11 -4.96 5.82 -8.97
CA SER A 11 -4.57 4.66 -9.78
C SER A 11 -3.62 3.70 -9.06
N GLY A 12 -3.27 3.97 -7.80
CA GLY A 12 -2.45 3.10 -6.96
C GLY A 12 -3.26 1.99 -6.29
N VAL A 13 -2.59 1.08 -5.59
CA VAL A 13 -3.22 -0.10 -4.96
C VAL A 13 -4.29 0.30 -3.93
N ILE A 14 -3.98 1.24 -3.03
CA ILE A 14 -4.96 1.74 -2.06
C ILE A 14 -5.97 2.67 -2.75
N GLY A 15 -5.49 3.66 -3.50
CA GLY A 15 -6.35 4.68 -4.10
C GLY A 15 -7.43 4.11 -5.01
N SER A 16 -7.14 3.05 -5.78
CA SER A 16 -8.12 2.41 -6.65
C SER A 16 -9.18 1.61 -5.88
N ASN A 17 -8.79 0.91 -4.81
CA ASN A 17 -9.71 0.20 -3.93
C ASN A 17 -10.60 1.20 -3.15
N LEU A 18 -10.02 2.28 -2.64
CA LEU A 18 -10.76 3.36 -1.99
C LEU A 18 -11.75 4.01 -2.95
N ALA A 19 -11.33 4.38 -4.16
CA ALA A 19 -12.21 4.99 -5.14
C ALA A 19 -13.40 4.08 -5.48
N THR A 20 -13.15 2.80 -5.73
CA THR A 20 -14.20 1.80 -6.00
C THR A 20 -15.16 1.67 -4.82
N HIS A 21 -14.63 1.61 -3.59
CA HIS A 21 -15.43 1.52 -2.37
C HIS A 21 -16.31 2.75 -2.14
N LEU A 22 -15.75 3.96 -2.29
CA LEU A 22 -16.50 5.21 -2.12
C LEU A 22 -17.58 5.40 -3.21
N LEU A 23 -17.27 5.06 -4.46
CA LEU A 23 -18.26 5.08 -5.56
C LEU A 23 -19.44 4.15 -5.28
N ALA A 24 -19.19 2.95 -4.76
CA ALA A 24 -20.24 2.01 -4.36
C ALA A 24 -21.14 2.55 -3.23
N GLN A 25 -20.63 3.48 -2.42
CA GLN A 25 -21.39 4.20 -1.38
C GLN A 25 -22.05 5.49 -1.90
N GLY A 26 -21.99 5.78 -3.20
CA GLY A 26 -22.62 6.94 -3.82
C GLY A 26 -21.84 8.26 -3.64
N TRP A 27 -20.55 8.20 -3.32
CA TRP A 27 -19.71 9.40 -3.27
C TRP A 27 -19.38 9.89 -4.68
N LYS A 28 -19.26 11.22 -4.84
CA LYS A 28 -18.53 11.78 -5.98
C LYS A 28 -17.04 11.55 -5.74
N VAL A 29 -16.31 11.03 -6.73
CA VAL A 29 -14.87 10.78 -6.62
C VAL A 29 -14.12 11.47 -7.76
N THR A 30 -13.16 12.31 -7.41
CA THR A 30 -12.14 12.84 -8.32
C THR A 30 -10.81 12.16 -8.01
N GLY A 31 -10.28 11.43 -8.98
CA GLY A 31 -9.05 10.66 -8.84
C GLY A 31 -7.86 11.39 -9.48
N VAL A 32 -6.86 11.73 -8.66
CA VAL A 32 -5.63 12.39 -9.12
C VAL A 32 -4.55 11.35 -9.42
N SER A 33 -3.99 11.40 -10.62
CA SER A 33 -2.84 10.58 -11.02
C SER A 33 -2.01 11.27 -12.10
N ARG A 34 -0.85 10.69 -12.45
CA ARG A 34 -0.01 11.17 -13.56
C ARG A 34 -0.48 10.67 -14.94
N GLY A 35 -1.57 9.92 -15.01
CA GLY A 35 -2.15 9.41 -16.27
C GLY A 35 -1.49 8.16 -16.85
N ARG A 36 -0.56 7.50 -16.13
CA ARG A 36 0.10 6.26 -16.59
C ARG A 36 -0.80 5.02 -16.53
N THR A 37 -1.73 5.02 -15.59
CA THR A 37 -2.72 3.95 -15.37
C THR A 37 -4.08 4.63 -15.23
N PRO A 38 -5.14 4.10 -15.86
CA PRO A 38 -6.49 4.63 -15.69
C PRO A 38 -6.92 4.64 -14.22
N VAL A 39 -7.72 5.64 -13.84
CA VAL A 39 -8.45 5.61 -12.56
C VAL A 39 -9.67 4.68 -12.70
N PRO A 40 -10.23 4.15 -11.59
CA PRO A 40 -11.42 3.31 -11.65
C PRO A 40 -12.60 3.97 -12.38
N ALA A 41 -13.38 3.16 -13.08
CA ALA A 41 -14.58 3.62 -13.78
C ALA A 41 -15.55 4.33 -12.82
N GLY A 42 -16.13 5.44 -13.26
CA GLY A 42 -16.99 6.31 -12.45
C GLY A 42 -16.24 7.45 -11.72
N CYS A 43 -14.90 7.40 -11.63
CA CYS A 43 -14.12 8.53 -11.16
C CYS A 43 -14.03 9.64 -12.21
N THR A 44 -14.05 10.90 -11.76
CA THR A 44 -13.55 12.01 -12.58
C THR A 44 -12.02 11.96 -12.54
N ALA A 45 -11.38 11.73 -13.68
CA ALA A 45 -9.93 11.69 -13.76
C ALA A 45 -9.35 13.12 -13.76
N LEU A 46 -8.38 13.38 -12.90
CA LEU A 46 -7.58 14.60 -12.91
C LEU A 46 -6.09 14.23 -13.10
N GLN A 47 -5.54 14.54 -14.27
CA GLN A 47 -4.14 14.32 -14.53
C GLN A 47 -3.30 15.47 -13.97
N LEU A 48 -2.54 15.20 -12.93
CA LEU A 48 -1.77 16.20 -12.20
C LEU A 48 -0.55 15.56 -11.52
N ASP A 49 0.61 16.21 -11.63
CA ASP A 49 1.77 15.90 -10.79
C ASP A 49 1.64 16.68 -9.48
N ALA A 50 1.34 15.97 -8.40
CA ALA A 50 1.14 16.58 -7.08
C ALA A 50 2.44 17.18 -6.47
N THR A 51 3.60 16.98 -7.12
CA THR A 51 4.87 17.61 -6.72
C THR A 51 5.05 19.01 -7.29
N ASP A 52 4.26 19.41 -8.28
CA ASP A 52 4.27 20.76 -8.86
C ASP A 52 3.21 21.63 -8.19
N GLY A 53 3.62 22.46 -7.23
CA GLY A 53 2.71 23.28 -6.43
C GLY A 53 1.90 24.29 -7.26
N ALA A 54 2.48 24.85 -8.33
CA ALA A 54 1.77 25.80 -9.18
C ALA A 54 0.69 25.09 -10.02
N ALA A 55 1.03 23.91 -10.56
CA ALA A 55 0.06 23.08 -11.27
C ALA A 55 -1.07 22.59 -10.34
N VAL A 56 -0.74 22.22 -9.10
CA VAL A 56 -1.73 21.82 -8.08
C VAL A 56 -2.68 22.96 -7.77
N ALA A 57 -2.17 24.15 -7.48
CA ALA A 57 -3.01 25.31 -7.19
C ALA A 57 -3.96 25.62 -8.35
N ALA A 58 -3.47 25.61 -9.60
CA ALA A 58 -4.29 25.87 -10.77
C ALA A 58 -5.36 24.79 -10.99
N ALA A 59 -5.01 23.51 -10.85
CA ALA A 59 -5.91 22.39 -11.11
C ALA A 59 -6.99 22.21 -10.04
N LEU A 60 -6.68 22.54 -8.78
CA LEU A 60 -7.60 22.36 -7.65
C LEU A 60 -8.46 23.61 -7.35
N ALA A 61 -8.20 24.75 -8.00
CA ALA A 61 -8.88 26.02 -7.72
C ALA A 61 -10.42 25.95 -7.75
N ASN A 62 -10.98 25.10 -8.62
CA ASN A 62 -12.43 24.93 -8.78
C ASN A 62 -12.96 23.58 -8.27
N ILE A 63 -12.15 22.84 -7.49
CA ILE A 63 -12.54 21.55 -6.94
C ILE A 63 -13.12 21.75 -5.54
N ASP A 64 -14.43 21.56 -5.46
CA ASP A 64 -15.17 21.58 -4.21
C ASP A 64 -15.19 20.21 -3.53
N ALA A 65 -14.02 19.75 -3.06
CA ALA A 65 -13.88 18.48 -2.35
C ALA A 65 -14.14 18.66 -0.85
N SER A 66 -14.97 17.80 -0.27
CA SER A 66 -15.19 17.78 1.17
C SER A 66 -14.22 16.86 1.91
N HIS A 67 -13.59 15.92 1.19
CA HIS A 67 -12.65 14.97 1.76
C HIS A 67 -11.45 14.81 0.82
N VAL A 68 -10.25 14.73 1.39
CA VAL A 68 -9.03 14.41 0.64
C VAL A 68 -8.36 13.17 1.21
N PHE A 69 -7.87 12.30 0.34
CA PHE A 69 -7.19 11.06 0.71
C PHE A 69 -5.82 11.00 0.03
N PHE A 70 -4.76 11.00 0.83
CA PHE A 70 -3.39 10.86 0.37
C PHE A 70 -2.98 9.39 0.38
N THR A 71 -3.00 8.77 -0.80
CA THR A 71 -2.69 7.33 -0.99
C THR A 71 -1.46 7.11 -1.88
N ALA A 72 -0.63 8.15 -2.03
CA ALA A 72 0.56 8.15 -2.87
C ALA A 72 1.76 8.79 -2.17
N TRP A 73 2.93 8.42 -2.65
CA TRP A 73 4.22 9.00 -2.31
C TRP A 73 5.13 8.99 -3.55
N ALA A 74 6.19 9.78 -3.51
CA ALA A 74 7.21 9.85 -4.55
C ALA A 74 8.56 9.38 -3.98
N ARG A 75 9.05 8.23 -4.48
CA ARG A 75 10.37 7.72 -4.13
C ARG A 75 11.47 8.61 -4.69
N GLN A 76 12.38 9.03 -3.81
CA GLN A 76 13.61 9.77 -4.13
C GLN A 76 14.85 8.92 -3.84
N GLN A 77 16.01 9.45 -4.21
CA GLN A 77 17.30 8.78 -3.99
C GLN A 77 17.73 8.78 -2.53
N THR A 78 17.31 9.79 -1.73
CA THR A 78 17.70 9.96 -0.34
C THR A 78 16.48 10.29 0.52
N GLU A 79 16.56 10.01 1.82
CA GLU A 79 15.47 10.31 2.74
C GLU A 79 15.21 11.81 2.89
N LYS A 80 16.27 12.64 2.86
CA LYS A 80 16.16 14.09 2.81
C LYS A 80 15.32 14.59 1.63
N GLU A 81 15.52 14.01 0.43
CA GLU A 81 14.69 14.36 -0.72
C GLU A 81 13.27 13.76 -0.61
N ASN A 82 13.11 12.58 -0.01
CA ASN A 82 11.78 12.03 0.30
C ASN A 82 10.99 13.00 1.20
N ILE A 83 11.61 13.54 2.26
CA ILE A 83 11.02 14.52 3.17
C ILE A 83 10.55 15.74 2.37
N ARG A 84 11.47 16.38 1.64
CA ARG A 84 11.16 17.60 0.86
C ARG A 84 10.00 17.40 -0.11
N VAL A 85 10.03 16.32 -0.89
CA VAL A 85 9.05 16.09 -1.97
C VAL A 85 7.69 15.64 -1.42
N ASN A 86 7.67 14.70 -0.46
CA ASN A 86 6.42 14.15 0.03
C ASN A 86 5.71 15.10 1.01
N GLY A 87 6.46 15.88 1.80
CA GLY A 87 5.92 16.98 2.60
C GLY A 87 5.27 18.05 1.72
N ALA A 88 5.99 18.51 0.69
CA ALA A 88 5.47 19.50 -0.25
C ALA A 88 4.21 19.01 -0.98
N MET A 89 4.12 17.73 -1.32
CA MET A 89 2.92 17.16 -1.96
C MET A 89 1.67 17.32 -1.08
N VAL A 90 1.77 17.04 0.23
CA VAL A 90 0.67 17.20 1.18
C VAL A 90 0.34 18.69 1.35
N ALA A 91 1.36 19.52 1.58
CA ALA A 91 1.19 20.96 1.77
C ALA A 91 0.53 21.65 0.56
N ASN A 92 0.98 21.35 -0.66
CA ASN A 92 0.45 21.95 -1.90
C ASN A 92 -1.04 21.66 -2.08
N VAL A 93 -1.46 20.40 -1.85
CA VAL A 93 -2.87 20.00 -2.01
C VAL A 93 -3.74 20.64 -0.94
N LEU A 94 -3.29 20.65 0.32
CA LEU A 94 -4.07 21.23 1.42
C LEU A 94 -4.16 22.76 1.31
N ALA A 95 -3.08 23.45 0.92
CA ALA A 95 -3.09 24.90 0.68
C ALA A 95 -4.02 25.31 -0.48
N ALA A 96 -4.22 24.43 -1.47
CA ALA A 96 -5.13 24.69 -2.58
C ALA A 96 -6.61 24.45 -2.25
N LEU A 97 -6.91 23.56 -1.29
CA LEU A 97 -8.29 23.20 -0.91
C LEU A 97 -8.79 23.93 0.35
N GLY A 98 -7.90 24.11 1.33
CA GLY A 98 -8.21 24.62 2.66
C GLY A 98 -8.92 25.98 2.67
N PRO A 99 -8.43 27.00 1.93
CA PRO A 99 -9.04 28.34 1.91
C PRO A 99 -10.50 28.40 1.45
N ASN A 100 -10.99 27.38 0.73
CA ASN A 100 -12.39 27.32 0.29
C ASN A 100 -13.35 27.00 1.43
N GLY A 101 -12.87 26.51 2.57
CA GLY A 101 -13.67 26.22 3.78
C GLY A 101 -14.60 25.00 3.66
N ASN A 102 -14.56 24.26 2.55
CA ASN A 102 -15.42 23.11 2.30
C ASN A 102 -14.81 21.77 2.72
N LEU A 103 -13.49 21.75 2.96
CA LEU A 103 -12.77 20.56 3.42
C LEU A 103 -13.19 20.21 4.85
N ARG A 104 -13.62 18.97 5.07
CA ARG A 104 -14.10 18.46 6.38
C ARG A 104 -13.16 17.44 6.98
N HIS A 105 -12.52 16.66 6.12
CA HIS A 105 -11.61 15.62 6.55
C HIS A 105 -10.46 15.40 5.57
N ALA A 106 -9.28 15.13 6.10
CA ALA A 106 -8.11 14.72 5.32
C ALA A 106 -7.48 13.44 5.91
N ALA A 107 -7.41 12.38 5.11
CA ALA A 107 -6.81 11.12 5.51
C ALA A 107 -5.45 10.92 4.83
N LEU A 108 -4.44 10.54 5.59
CA LEU A 108 -3.08 10.29 5.13
C LEU A 108 -2.70 8.82 5.33
N VAL A 109 -2.27 8.15 4.27
CA VAL A 109 -1.68 6.82 4.37
C VAL A 109 -0.15 6.94 4.50
N THR A 110 0.39 6.35 5.55
CA THR A 110 1.83 6.18 5.76
C THR A 110 2.20 4.69 5.76
N GLY A 111 2.57 4.10 6.90
CA GLY A 111 2.87 2.67 7.04
C GLY A 111 3.83 2.35 8.19
N LEU A 112 4.21 1.08 8.32
CA LEU A 112 5.03 0.61 9.46
C LEU A 112 6.46 1.14 9.51
N LYS A 113 6.96 1.79 8.46
CA LYS A 113 8.21 2.56 8.56
C LYS A 113 8.13 3.67 9.62
N HIS A 114 6.93 4.06 10.06
CA HIS A 114 6.77 4.92 11.23
C HIS A 114 7.46 4.32 12.47
N TYR A 115 7.32 3.01 12.69
CA TYR A 115 7.90 2.32 13.85
C TYR A 115 9.31 1.78 13.59
N LEU A 116 9.63 1.51 12.32
CA LEU A 116 10.86 0.81 11.93
C LEU A 116 11.97 1.75 11.43
N GLY A 117 11.66 3.01 11.12
CA GLY A 117 12.56 3.94 10.44
C GLY A 117 12.64 3.72 8.92
N PRO A 118 13.47 4.52 8.21
CA PRO A 118 13.61 4.44 6.76
C PRO A 118 14.31 3.15 6.31
N PHE A 119 14.21 2.85 5.01
CA PHE A 119 14.77 1.62 4.43
C PHE A 119 16.26 1.42 4.74
N ASP A 120 17.04 2.51 4.77
CA ASP A 120 18.49 2.47 5.01
C ASP A 120 18.87 2.19 6.48
N ALA A 121 17.90 2.31 7.40
CA ALA A 121 18.05 2.11 8.84
C ALA A 121 17.52 0.76 9.33
N TYR A 122 16.88 -0.06 8.47
CA TYR A 122 16.34 -1.36 8.86
C TYR A 122 17.43 -2.25 9.51
N GLY A 123 17.19 -2.65 10.76
CA GLY A 123 18.06 -3.55 11.51
C GLY A 123 19.36 -2.94 12.06
N LYS A 124 19.55 -1.62 11.94
CA LYS A 124 20.74 -0.91 12.49
C LYS A 124 20.50 -0.27 13.86
N GLY A 125 19.25 -0.27 14.36
CA GLY A 125 18.85 0.24 15.67
C GLY A 125 18.27 -0.85 16.57
N SER A 126 17.80 -0.47 17.76
CA SER A 126 17.05 -1.38 18.64
C SER A 126 15.83 -1.94 17.90
N VAL A 127 15.66 -3.25 17.93
CA VAL A 127 14.47 -3.93 17.38
C VAL A 127 13.24 -3.37 18.10
N PRO A 128 12.31 -2.69 17.41
CA PRO A 128 11.15 -2.12 18.08
C PRO A 128 10.25 -3.25 18.60
N VAL A 129 9.67 -3.06 19.77
CA VAL A 129 8.84 -4.08 20.43
C VAL A 129 7.55 -4.29 19.65
N THR A 130 7.31 -5.53 19.20
CA THR A 130 6.05 -5.96 18.58
C THR A 130 5.04 -6.45 19.64
N PRO A 131 3.72 -6.43 19.36
CA PRO A 131 3.09 -5.81 18.20
C PRO A 131 3.28 -4.30 18.18
N PHE A 132 3.36 -3.68 17.00
CA PHE A 132 3.43 -2.23 16.89
C PHE A 132 2.12 -1.59 17.32
N ARG A 133 2.20 -0.55 18.13
CA ARG A 133 1.07 0.23 18.66
C ARG A 133 1.29 1.71 18.42
N GLU A 134 0.21 2.44 18.18
CA GLU A 134 0.25 3.84 17.82
C GLU A 134 0.89 4.71 18.93
N GLU A 135 0.81 4.32 20.21
CA GLU A 135 1.45 5.06 21.30
C GLU A 135 2.99 5.02 21.30
N GLN A 136 3.61 4.17 20.46
CA GLN A 136 5.07 4.12 20.35
C GLN A 136 5.65 5.40 19.73
N GLY A 137 4.84 6.15 18.98
CA GLY A 137 5.24 7.43 18.39
C GLY A 137 6.45 7.36 17.45
N ARG A 138 7.03 8.53 17.19
CA ARG A 138 8.14 8.72 16.24
C ARG A 138 9.43 8.13 16.79
N GLN A 139 10.21 7.54 15.89
CA GLN A 139 11.61 7.17 16.15
C GLN A 139 12.52 8.38 15.96
N ASP A 140 13.67 8.41 16.64
CA ASP A 140 14.70 9.45 16.51
C ASP A 140 15.53 9.26 15.22
N VAL A 141 14.86 9.37 14.07
CA VAL A 141 15.43 9.24 12.72
C VAL A 141 14.67 10.15 11.75
N GLU A 142 15.34 10.53 10.66
CA GLU A 142 14.67 11.18 9.54
C GLU A 142 13.66 10.23 8.89
N ASN A 143 12.42 10.69 8.68
CA ASN A 143 11.37 9.92 8.03
C ASN A 143 10.35 10.85 7.37
N PHE A 144 10.14 10.71 6.06
CA PHE A 144 9.19 11.54 5.34
C PHE A 144 7.74 11.38 5.82
N TYR A 145 7.39 10.28 6.52
CA TYR A 145 6.08 10.14 7.15
C TYR A 145 5.82 11.20 8.21
N TYR A 146 6.84 11.56 8.99
CA TYR A 146 6.70 12.56 10.06
C TYR A 146 6.45 13.94 9.48
N GLU A 147 7.17 14.27 8.41
CA GLU A 147 6.97 15.50 7.65
C GLU A 147 5.57 15.59 7.03
N GLN A 148 5.06 14.49 6.45
CA GLN A 148 3.68 14.47 5.92
C GLN A 148 2.63 14.62 7.03
N GLU A 149 2.84 13.98 8.18
CA GLU A 149 2.00 14.15 9.37
C GLU A 149 2.01 15.61 9.84
N ASP A 150 3.19 16.25 9.96
CA ASP A 150 3.31 17.64 10.39
C ASP A 150 2.56 18.60 9.46
N ARG A 151 2.72 18.47 8.14
CA ARG A 151 1.99 19.30 7.16
C ARG A 151 0.48 19.07 7.19
N LEU A 152 0.04 17.84 7.47
CA LEU A 152 -1.38 17.53 7.64
C LEU A 152 -1.95 18.21 8.89
N PHE A 153 -1.24 18.12 10.01
CA PHE A 153 -1.70 18.65 11.30
C PHE A 153 -1.76 20.17 11.29
N GLU A 154 -0.72 20.84 10.76
CA GLU A 154 -0.67 22.30 10.60
C GLU A 154 -1.83 22.80 9.74
N ALA A 155 -2.08 22.18 8.58
CA ALA A 155 -3.18 22.57 7.71
C ALA A 155 -4.55 22.30 8.33
N ALA A 156 -4.70 21.22 9.11
CA ALA A 156 -5.94 20.92 9.83
C ALA A 156 -6.25 21.98 10.89
N GLU A 157 -5.23 22.43 11.62
CA GLU A 157 -5.33 23.53 12.58
C GLU A 157 -5.67 24.86 11.89
N GLU A 158 -5.00 25.18 10.77
CA GLU A 158 -5.20 26.42 10.02
C GLU A 158 -6.59 26.50 9.38
N TYR A 159 -7.05 25.42 8.74
CA TYR A 159 -8.28 25.43 7.93
C TYR A 159 -9.50 24.78 8.61
N GLY A 160 -9.35 24.25 9.82
CA GLY A 160 -10.46 23.79 10.65
C GLY A 160 -11.13 22.48 10.22
N PHE A 161 -10.38 21.57 9.57
CA PHE A 161 -10.86 20.22 9.21
C PHE A 161 -10.30 19.14 10.16
N THR A 162 -10.90 17.96 10.14
CA THR A 162 -10.42 16.79 10.91
C THR A 162 -9.43 15.95 10.11
N TRP A 163 -8.54 15.24 10.77
CA TRP A 163 -7.58 14.36 10.08
C TRP A 163 -7.59 12.93 10.60
N SER A 164 -7.10 12.00 9.78
CA SER A 164 -6.71 10.67 10.22
C SER A 164 -5.42 10.20 9.53
N VAL A 165 -4.63 9.39 10.23
CA VAL A 165 -3.41 8.78 9.67
C VAL A 165 -3.55 7.26 9.71
N HIS A 166 -3.21 6.57 8.62
CA HIS A 166 -3.39 5.14 8.48
C HIS A 166 -2.06 4.46 8.17
N ARG A 167 -1.66 3.50 9.02
CA ARG A 167 -0.36 2.82 8.99
C ARG A 167 -0.54 1.34 8.60
N PRO A 168 -0.63 1.03 7.30
CA PRO A 168 -0.71 -0.36 6.85
C PRO A 168 0.61 -1.10 7.03
N HIS A 169 0.52 -2.43 7.20
CA HIS A 169 1.59 -3.37 6.88
C HIS A 169 1.77 -3.47 5.35
N THR A 170 2.63 -4.37 4.87
CA THR A 170 2.69 -4.80 3.47
C THR A 170 1.29 -5.05 2.91
N ILE A 171 1.03 -4.39 1.77
CA ILE A 171 -0.28 -4.38 1.14
C ILE A 171 -0.42 -5.55 0.16
N ILE A 172 -1.58 -6.21 0.21
CA ILE A 172 -2.06 -7.19 -0.77
C ILE A 172 -3.17 -6.50 -1.57
N GLY A 173 -3.01 -6.40 -2.89
CA GLY A 173 -4.08 -5.84 -3.72
C GLY A 173 -3.70 -5.72 -5.19
N TYR A 174 -4.70 -5.42 -6.01
CA TYR A 174 -4.51 -5.26 -7.45
C TYR A 174 -4.01 -3.85 -7.78
N ALA A 175 -2.84 -3.76 -8.41
CA ALA A 175 -2.37 -2.55 -9.12
C ALA A 175 -1.18 -2.88 -10.02
N LEU A 176 -1.31 -2.60 -11.31
CA LEU A 176 -0.23 -2.73 -12.28
C LEU A 176 0.65 -1.48 -12.28
N GLY A 177 1.97 -1.67 -12.44
CA GLY A 177 2.97 -0.61 -12.41
C GLY A 177 3.22 -0.04 -11.01
N ASN A 178 2.75 -0.71 -9.95
CA ASN A 178 2.97 -0.30 -8.57
C ASN A 178 4.37 -0.74 -8.09
N ALA A 179 5.09 0.16 -7.43
CA ALA A 179 6.44 -0.11 -6.94
C ALA A 179 6.50 -1.07 -5.73
N MET A 180 5.40 -1.23 -4.98
CA MET A 180 5.32 -1.96 -3.72
C MET A 180 4.06 -2.83 -3.69
N ASN A 181 4.11 -3.99 -4.36
CA ASN A 181 3.01 -4.94 -4.40
C ASN A 181 3.52 -6.38 -4.23
N MET A 182 3.48 -6.89 -2.99
CA MET A 182 3.93 -8.25 -2.69
C MET A 182 2.99 -9.30 -3.28
N GLY A 183 1.68 -9.09 -3.21
CA GLY A 183 0.69 -10.03 -3.74
C GLY A 183 0.90 -10.32 -5.22
N LEU A 184 1.02 -9.28 -6.05
CA LEU A 184 1.29 -9.44 -7.48
C LEU A 184 2.67 -10.05 -7.75
N THR A 185 3.70 -9.62 -7.02
CA THR A 185 5.07 -10.16 -7.16
C THR A 185 5.11 -11.67 -6.87
N LEU A 186 4.41 -12.13 -5.84
CA LEU A 186 4.35 -13.56 -5.50
C LEU A 186 3.54 -14.36 -6.52
N ALA A 187 2.48 -13.80 -7.10
CA ALA A 187 1.73 -14.44 -8.17
C ALA A 187 2.57 -14.66 -9.44
N VAL A 188 3.35 -13.65 -9.83
CA VAL A 188 4.30 -13.73 -10.95
C VAL A 188 5.39 -14.76 -10.66
N TYR A 189 5.99 -14.71 -9.47
CA TYR A 189 7.03 -15.67 -9.07
C TYR A 189 6.50 -17.11 -9.08
N ALA A 190 5.32 -17.36 -8.51
CA ALA A 190 4.70 -18.69 -8.55
C ALA A 190 4.42 -19.16 -9.98
N THR A 191 3.97 -18.26 -10.86
CA THR A 191 3.76 -18.56 -12.29
C THR A 191 5.07 -18.93 -13.00
N LEU A 192 6.16 -18.21 -12.73
CA LEU A 192 7.49 -18.52 -13.27
C LEU A 192 8.01 -19.86 -12.75
N CYS A 193 7.83 -20.16 -11.46
CA CYS A 193 8.11 -21.49 -10.88
C CYS A 193 7.33 -22.59 -11.62
N LYS A 194 6.02 -22.39 -11.84
CA LYS A 194 5.17 -23.34 -12.57
C LYS A 194 5.67 -23.60 -13.99
N ALA A 195 6.02 -22.54 -14.73
CA ALA A 195 6.48 -22.65 -16.11
C ALA A 195 7.87 -23.31 -16.23
N SER A 196 8.75 -23.08 -15.25
CA SER A 196 10.11 -23.62 -15.24
C SER A 196 10.26 -24.98 -14.56
N GLY A 197 9.21 -25.45 -13.86
CA GLY A 197 9.26 -26.65 -13.02
C GLY A 197 10.10 -26.49 -11.76
N GLN A 198 10.52 -25.27 -11.42
CA GLN A 198 11.29 -24.99 -10.22
C GLN A 198 10.38 -24.91 -8.99
N PRO A 199 10.85 -25.32 -7.80
CA PRO A 199 10.06 -25.22 -6.58
C PRO A 199 9.88 -23.75 -6.16
N PHE A 200 8.81 -23.48 -5.43
CA PHE A 200 8.49 -22.17 -4.86
C PHE A 200 9.29 -21.95 -3.58
N VAL A 201 10.51 -21.43 -3.74
CA VAL A 201 11.45 -21.19 -2.63
C VAL A 201 11.13 -19.86 -1.94
N PHE A 202 10.99 -19.88 -0.61
CA PHE A 202 10.81 -18.68 0.21
C PHE A 202 12.06 -17.78 0.14
N PRO A 203 11.94 -16.50 -0.22
CA PRO A 203 13.12 -15.65 -0.44
C PRO A 203 13.61 -14.92 0.82
N GLY A 204 12.84 -14.98 1.90
CA GLY A 204 13.04 -14.19 3.11
C GLY A 204 13.94 -14.83 4.16
N SER A 205 14.03 -14.15 5.31
CA SER A 205 14.83 -14.58 6.45
C SER A 205 14.15 -15.71 7.25
N SER A 206 14.95 -16.48 8.00
CA SER A 206 14.41 -17.45 8.97
C SER A 206 13.56 -16.79 10.06
N ALA A 207 13.85 -15.52 10.41
CA ALA A 207 13.06 -14.77 11.37
C ALA A 207 11.64 -14.49 10.86
N GLN A 208 11.48 -14.12 9.57
CA GLN A 208 10.17 -13.95 8.95
C GLN A 208 9.46 -15.29 8.68
N TRP A 209 10.20 -16.32 8.27
CA TRP A 209 9.65 -17.67 8.07
C TRP A 209 9.00 -18.22 9.34
N ASN A 210 9.73 -18.08 10.46
CA ASN A 210 9.34 -18.64 11.74
C ASN A 210 8.50 -17.69 12.58
N GLY A 211 8.63 -16.37 12.43
CA GLY A 211 7.97 -15.34 13.23
C GLY A 211 6.48 -15.17 12.94
N ILE A 212 5.78 -14.46 13.83
CA ILE A 212 4.37 -14.09 13.62
C ILE A 212 4.32 -12.85 12.70
N SER A 213 3.40 -12.85 11.75
CA SER A 213 3.19 -11.72 10.84
C SER A 213 1.70 -11.43 10.64
N ASP A 214 1.41 -10.21 10.21
CA ASP A 214 0.13 -9.78 9.68
C ASP A 214 0.34 -9.06 8.32
N MET A 215 -0.75 -8.76 7.63
CA MET A 215 -0.72 -8.05 6.34
C MET A 215 -1.95 -7.15 6.19
N THR A 216 -1.94 -6.29 5.19
CA THR A 216 -3.07 -5.38 4.91
C THR A 216 -3.64 -5.63 3.53
N ASP A 217 -4.88 -6.09 3.45
CA ASP A 217 -5.66 -6.09 2.22
C ASP A 217 -6.00 -4.66 1.81
N ALA A 218 -5.91 -4.38 0.51
CA ALA A 218 -6.19 -3.06 -0.05
C ALA A 218 -7.67 -2.65 0.13
N GLY A 219 -8.60 -3.61 0.15
CA GLY A 219 -10.00 -3.38 0.49
C GLY A 219 -10.19 -3.05 1.97
N GLN A 220 -9.49 -3.73 2.87
CA GLN A 220 -9.53 -3.50 4.31
C GLN A 220 -9.10 -2.07 4.68
N ILE A 221 -7.99 -1.57 4.14
CA ILE A 221 -7.59 -0.16 4.34
C ILE A 221 -8.55 0.83 3.66
N ALA A 222 -9.12 0.50 2.50
CA ALA A 222 -10.14 1.33 1.86
C ALA A 222 -11.38 1.50 2.76
N ARG A 223 -11.82 0.43 3.43
CA ARG A 223 -12.93 0.48 4.40
C ARG A 223 -12.57 1.31 5.63
N GLN A 224 -11.36 1.19 6.17
CA GLN A 224 -10.93 2.02 7.31
C GLN A 224 -10.83 3.51 6.96
N LEU A 225 -10.31 3.83 5.77
CA LEU A 225 -10.26 5.22 5.28
C LEU A 225 -11.66 5.81 5.15
N ALA A 226 -12.60 5.06 4.56
CA ALA A 226 -13.99 5.50 4.44
C ALA A 226 -14.71 5.62 5.80
N TRP A 227 -14.43 4.70 6.73
CA TRP A 227 -14.94 4.79 8.11
C TRP A 227 -14.41 6.03 8.83
N ALA A 228 -13.10 6.29 8.75
CA ALA A 228 -12.47 7.41 9.46
C ALA A 228 -12.94 8.77 8.94
N ALA A 229 -13.30 8.85 7.65
CA ALA A 229 -13.75 10.07 7.00
C ALA A 229 -14.99 10.72 7.65
N ASP A 230 -15.90 9.91 8.21
CA ASP A 230 -17.16 10.38 8.80
C ASP A 230 -17.32 10.02 10.29
N SER A 231 -16.38 9.27 10.89
CA SER A 231 -16.47 8.80 12.28
C SER A 231 -15.92 9.85 13.26
N PRO A 232 -16.73 10.36 14.21
CA PRO A 232 -16.22 11.24 15.26
C PRO A 232 -15.15 10.60 16.14
N ALA A 233 -15.20 9.27 16.32
CA ALA A 233 -14.21 8.52 17.08
C ALA A 233 -12.86 8.37 16.36
N ALA A 234 -12.83 8.65 15.05
CA ALA A 234 -11.62 8.62 14.23
C ALA A 234 -11.00 10.01 14.01
N ALA A 235 -11.70 11.08 14.40
CA ALA A 235 -11.26 12.44 14.18
C ALA A 235 -9.96 12.74 14.95
N ASN A 236 -8.96 13.22 14.23
CA ASN A 236 -7.64 13.60 14.74
C ASN A 236 -6.91 12.44 15.41
N GLN A 237 -6.96 11.25 14.79
CA GLN A 237 -6.32 10.04 15.27
C GLN A 237 -5.49 9.34 14.19
N ASP A 238 -4.39 8.74 14.62
CA ASP A 238 -3.62 7.77 13.86
C ASP A 238 -4.04 6.33 14.18
N PHE A 239 -4.05 5.45 13.19
CA PHE A 239 -4.46 4.06 13.31
C PHE A 239 -3.53 3.13 12.54
N ASN A 240 -3.19 2.01 13.15
CA ASN A 240 -2.73 0.83 12.43
C ASN A 240 -3.88 0.22 11.62
N ILE A 241 -3.53 -0.48 10.55
CA ILE A 241 -4.51 -1.20 9.73
C ILE A 241 -3.94 -2.47 9.13
N VAL A 242 -4.45 -3.59 9.61
CA VAL A 242 -4.17 -4.93 9.09
C VAL A 242 -5.47 -5.73 8.99
N ASN A 243 -5.35 -6.91 8.41
CA ASN A 243 -6.43 -7.86 8.17
C ASN A 243 -7.15 -8.32 9.44
N GLY A 244 -6.46 -8.30 10.58
CA GLY A 244 -7.02 -8.61 11.89
C GLY A 244 -6.78 -10.05 12.34
N ASP A 245 -6.22 -10.90 11.47
CA ASP A 245 -5.58 -12.16 11.79
C ASP A 245 -4.04 -12.01 11.94
N VAL A 246 -3.40 -13.09 12.35
CA VAL A 246 -1.94 -13.26 12.33
C VAL A 246 -1.62 -14.65 11.78
N PHE A 247 -0.46 -14.78 11.14
CA PHE A 247 -0.01 -16.04 10.54
C PHE A 247 1.51 -16.21 10.69
N ARG A 248 2.02 -17.34 10.19
CA ARG A 248 3.47 -17.54 9.96
C ARG A 248 3.69 -17.87 8.50
N TRP A 249 4.74 -17.31 7.88
CA TRP A 249 5.05 -17.59 6.48
C TRP A 249 5.22 -19.09 6.22
N LYS A 250 5.82 -19.84 7.14
CA LYS A 250 5.92 -21.31 7.02
C LYS A 250 4.60 -22.06 6.88
N TRP A 251 3.50 -21.46 7.33
CA TRP A 251 2.15 -21.99 7.19
C TRP A 251 1.46 -21.48 5.92
N LEU A 252 1.64 -20.19 5.59
CA LEU A 252 0.98 -19.57 4.44
C LEU A 252 1.65 -19.98 3.11
N TRP A 253 2.97 -20.04 3.06
CA TRP A 253 3.74 -20.31 1.85
C TRP A 253 3.35 -21.60 1.11
N PRO A 254 3.23 -22.78 1.76
CA PRO A 254 2.75 -23.98 1.08
C PRO A 254 1.31 -23.88 0.57
N ARG A 255 0.47 -23.01 1.16
CA ARG A 255 -0.90 -22.78 0.69
C ARG A 255 -0.93 -21.92 -0.58
N LEU A 256 -0.06 -20.90 -0.63
CA LEU A 256 0.15 -20.12 -1.86
C LEU A 256 0.67 -21.04 -2.99
N ALA A 257 1.64 -21.90 -2.71
CA ALA A 257 2.14 -22.88 -3.68
C ALA A 257 1.03 -23.84 -4.16
N ALA A 258 0.22 -24.36 -3.23
CA ALA A 258 -0.90 -25.25 -3.55
C ALA A 258 -1.94 -24.57 -4.46
N TYR A 259 -2.23 -23.28 -4.26
CA TYR A 259 -3.13 -22.52 -5.13
C TYR A 259 -2.66 -22.51 -6.60
N PHE A 260 -1.34 -22.41 -6.82
CA PHE A 260 -0.76 -22.44 -8.17
C PHE A 260 -0.53 -23.88 -8.71
N GLY A 261 -0.68 -24.89 -7.86
CA GLY A 261 -0.37 -26.28 -8.18
C GLY A 261 1.14 -26.53 -8.33
N ILE A 262 1.96 -25.86 -7.51
CA ILE A 262 3.42 -26.00 -7.50
C ILE A 262 3.91 -26.48 -6.13
N GLU A 263 5.11 -27.06 -6.11
CA GLU A 263 5.76 -27.50 -4.87
C GLU A 263 6.32 -26.29 -4.10
N ALA A 264 6.08 -26.22 -2.80
CA ALA A 264 6.80 -25.31 -1.91
C ALA A 264 8.10 -25.97 -1.45
N ALA A 265 9.23 -25.29 -1.65
CA ALA A 265 10.50 -25.78 -1.15
C ALA A 265 10.57 -25.68 0.39
N GLU A 266 11.45 -26.48 1.00
CA GLU A 266 11.88 -26.22 2.37
C GLU A 266 12.59 -24.86 2.47
N LEU A 267 12.61 -24.29 3.68
CA LEU A 267 13.36 -23.04 3.91
C LEU A 267 14.85 -23.30 3.65
N PRO A 268 15.49 -22.53 2.76
CA PRO A 268 16.93 -22.68 2.51
C PRO A 268 17.78 -22.31 3.76
N ASP A 269 18.94 -22.95 3.90
CA ASP A 269 19.89 -22.66 5.00
C ASP A 269 20.39 -21.21 5.00
N THR A 270 20.51 -20.62 3.81
CA THR A 270 20.88 -19.22 3.60
C THR A 270 19.74 -18.48 2.92
N ILE A 271 19.56 -17.19 3.23
CA ILE A 271 18.53 -16.38 2.58
C ILE A 271 18.68 -16.44 1.06
N SER A 272 17.55 -16.55 0.35
CA SER A 272 17.52 -16.77 -1.10
C SER A 272 16.69 -15.70 -1.84
N PRO A 273 17.18 -14.44 -1.88
CA PRO A 273 16.42 -13.30 -2.43
C PRO A 273 15.94 -13.52 -3.86
N LEU A 274 14.79 -12.95 -4.21
CA LEU A 274 14.27 -12.93 -5.57
C LEU A 274 15.16 -12.10 -6.51
N ALA A 275 15.69 -10.98 -6.04
CA ALA A 275 16.66 -10.19 -6.77
C ALA A 275 17.92 -11.04 -7.08
N GLY A 276 18.40 -11.00 -8.32
CA GLY A 276 19.46 -11.90 -8.81
C GLY A 276 18.94 -13.26 -9.28
N ARG A 277 18.03 -13.91 -8.53
CA ARG A 277 17.40 -15.17 -8.98
C ARG A 277 16.45 -14.97 -10.15
N MET A 278 15.78 -13.83 -10.20
CA MET A 278 14.80 -13.47 -11.23
C MET A 278 15.40 -12.67 -12.40
N ASP A 279 16.72 -12.68 -12.61
CA ASP A 279 17.38 -11.94 -13.70
C ASP A 279 16.89 -12.39 -15.09
N GLY A 280 16.56 -13.68 -15.25
CA GLY A 280 15.97 -14.24 -16.46
C GLY A 280 14.45 -14.05 -16.61
N ALA A 281 13.78 -13.45 -15.63
CA ALA A 281 12.31 -13.39 -15.59
C ALA A 281 11.70 -12.60 -16.75
N ALA A 282 12.40 -11.58 -17.27
CA ALA A 282 11.87 -10.73 -18.34
C ALA A 282 11.61 -11.51 -19.64
N GLU A 283 12.55 -12.39 -20.04
CA GLU A 283 12.39 -13.21 -21.23
C GLU A 283 11.34 -14.31 -21.02
N GLN A 284 11.42 -15.01 -19.89
CA GLN A 284 10.48 -16.09 -19.54
C GLN A 284 9.05 -15.57 -19.45
N TRP A 285 8.85 -14.41 -18.81
CA TRP A 285 7.52 -13.81 -18.68
C TRP A 285 6.93 -13.39 -20.02
N ARG A 286 7.72 -12.82 -20.93
CA ARG A 286 7.24 -12.48 -22.29
C ARG A 286 6.76 -13.71 -23.05
N ALA A 287 7.46 -14.83 -22.93
CA ALA A 287 7.04 -16.08 -23.55
C ALA A 287 5.72 -16.59 -22.95
N ILE A 288 5.57 -16.56 -21.62
CA ILE A 288 4.32 -16.91 -20.93
C ILE A 288 3.19 -15.98 -21.36
N ALA A 289 3.44 -14.67 -21.38
CA ALA A 289 2.46 -13.66 -21.77
C ALA A 289 1.97 -13.87 -23.20
N GLN A 290 2.87 -14.18 -24.14
CA GLN A 290 2.52 -14.51 -25.52
C GLN A 290 1.72 -15.81 -25.61
N GLN A 291 2.15 -16.86 -24.92
CA GLN A 291 1.50 -18.18 -24.94
C GLN A 291 0.06 -18.12 -24.39
N HIS A 292 -0.16 -17.37 -23.32
CA HIS A 292 -1.44 -17.30 -22.62
C HIS A 292 -2.29 -16.07 -22.98
N GLY A 293 -1.79 -15.18 -23.85
CA GLY A 293 -2.50 -13.96 -24.26
C GLY A 293 -2.74 -13.01 -23.07
N LEU A 294 -1.71 -12.83 -22.22
CA LEU A 294 -1.79 -11.98 -21.04
C LEU A 294 -1.77 -10.48 -21.41
N VAL A 295 -2.40 -9.65 -20.58
CA VAL A 295 -2.55 -8.21 -20.82
C VAL A 295 -1.28 -7.39 -20.57
N GLU A 296 -0.30 -7.94 -19.84
CA GLU A 296 0.95 -7.27 -19.49
C GLU A 296 2.15 -8.22 -19.68
N ALA A 297 2.99 -7.90 -20.65
CA ALA A 297 4.18 -8.69 -21.02
C ALA A 297 5.47 -8.14 -20.39
N ASP A 298 5.44 -6.95 -19.79
CA ASP A 298 6.58 -6.40 -19.06
C ASP A 298 6.51 -6.78 -17.58
N VAL A 299 7.33 -7.77 -17.19
CA VAL A 299 7.39 -8.25 -15.80
C VAL A 299 7.77 -7.15 -14.81
N SER A 300 8.50 -6.11 -15.23
CA SER A 300 8.90 -5.00 -14.35
C SER A 300 7.72 -4.10 -13.95
N ARG A 301 6.61 -4.19 -14.68
CA ARG A 301 5.34 -3.54 -14.33
C ARG A 301 4.49 -4.40 -13.39
N LEU A 302 4.83 -5.67 -13.19
CA LEU A 302 4.08 -6.59 -12.34
C LEU A 302 4.79 -6.88 -11.03
N ALA A 303 6.10 -7.12 -11.08
CA ALA A 303 6.87 -7.62 -9.97
C ALA A 303 7.95 -6.64 -9.52
N SER A 304 8.05 -6.46 -8.20
CA SER A 304 9.06 -5.64 -7.55
C SER A 304 9.88 -6.52 -6.60
N TRP A 305 10.84 -7.27 -7.17
CA TRP A 305 11.62 -8.29 -6.46
C TRP A 305 12.28 -7.74 -5.19
N TRP A 306 12.98 -6.61 -5.33
CA TRP A 306 13.68 -5.94 -4.23
C TRP A 306 12.74 -5.57 -3.06
N HIS A 307 11.48 -5.22 -3.35
CA HIS A 307 10.52 -4.83 -2.32
C HIS A 307 10.05 -6.05 -1.52
N THR A 308 9.71 -7.14 -2.22
CA THR A 308 9.36 -8.40 -1.56
C THR A 308 10.54 -8.94 -0.74
N ASP A 309 11.76 -8.84 -1.25
CA ASP A 309 12.97 -9.21 -0.51
C ASP A 309 13.19 -8.31 0.71
N ALA A 310 12.97 -7.01 0.61
CA ALA A 310 13.07 -6.09 1.73
C ALA A 310 12.04 -6.40 2.83
N ASP A 311 10.81 -6.78 2.44
CA ASP A 311 9.76 -7.11 3.38
C ASP A 311 9.98 -8.46 4.07
N LEU A 312 10.29 -9.51 3.30
CA LEU A 312 10.48 -10.88 3.80
C LEU A 312 11.88 -11.11 4.37
N GLY A 313 12.85 -10.26 4.04
CA GLY A 313 14.24 -10.37 4.48
C GLY A 313 14.50 -9.81 5.88
N ARG A 314 13.50 -9.17 6.53
CA ARG A 314 13.67 -8.54 7.85
C ARG A 314 14.19 -9.56 8.88
N PRO A 315 15.20 -9.22 9.70
CA PRO A 315 15.74 -10.12 10.72
C PRO A 315 14.90 -10.15 12.01
N MET A 316 13.58 -9.95 11.90
CA MET A 316 12.64 -9.91 13.01
C MET A 316 11.24 -10.32 12.55
N GLU A 317 10.36 -10.65 13.49
CA GLU A 317 8.92 -10.75 13.22
C GLU A 317 8.28 -9.35 13.16
N VAL A 318 7.18 -9.19 12.42
CA VAL A 318 6.51 -7.90 12.25
C VAL A 318 5.00 -8.11 12.32
N MET A 319 4.39 -7.53 13.34
CA MET A 319 2.94 -7.57 13.57
C MET A 319 2.49 -6.29 14.28
N THR A 320 1.22 -5.98 14.19
CA THR A 320 0.60 -4.73 14.60
C THR A 320 -0.60 -4.99 15.50
N ASP A 321 -0.86 -4.05 16.41
CA ASP A 321 -2.06 -4.07 17.23
C ASP A 321 -3.19 -3.32 16.51
N MET A 322 -4.38 -3.93 16.47
CA MET A 322 -5.62 -3.33 15.96
C MET A 322 -6.55 -2.85 17.09
N GLY A 323 -6.09 -2.89 18.34
CA GLY A 323 -6.88 -2.58 19.53
C GLY A 323 -7.39 -1.15 19.54
N LYS A 324 -6.58 -0.16 19.08
CA LYS A 324 -7.02 1.24 18.96
C LYS A 324 -8.18 1.38 17.97
N SER A 325 -8.02 0.85 16.76
CA SER A 325 -9.08 0.81 15.73
C SER A 325 -10.37 0.15 16.23
N ARG A 326 -10.25 -1.00 16.89
CA ARG A 326 -11.41 -1.74 17.43
C ARG A 326 -12.13 -0.96 18.52
N LYS A 327 -11.41 -0.33 19.45
CA LYS A 327 -12.00 0.53 20.50
C LYS A 327 -12.70 1.77 19.92
N ALA A 328 -12.21 2.30 18.81
CA ALA A 328 -12.83 3.42 18.09
C ALA A 328 -14.06 2.98 17.25
N GLY A 329 -14.31 1.68 17.10
CA GLY A 329 -15.49 1.13 16.42
C GLY A 329 -15.24 0.57 15.02
N PHE A 330 -13.98 0.51 14.55
CA PHE A 330 -13.63 -0.19 13.32
C PHE A 330 -13.40 -1.68 13.61
N LEU A 331 -14.37 -2.53 13.24
CA LEU A 331 -14.41 -3.95 13.59
C LEU A 331 -14.24 -4.89 12.38
N ASP A 332 -13.99 -4.35 11.19
CA ASP A 332 -13.84 -5.15 9.98
C ASP A 332 -12.64 -6.11 10.08
N TYR A 333 -12.78 -7.23 9.38
CA TYR A 333 -11.82 -8.33 9.35
C TYR A 333 -11.67 -8.82 7.91
N GLN A 334 -10.46 -9.29 7.58
CA GLN A 334 -10.13 -9.97 6.34
C GLN A 334 -9.28 -11.20 6.68
N ASP A 335 -9.62 -12.37 6.15
CA ASP A 335 -8.71 -13.53 6.23
C ASP A 335 -7.54 -13.31 5.26
N THR A 336 -6.30 -13.43 5.76
CA THR A 336 -5.10 -13.16 4.96
C THR A 336 -4.93 -14.12 3.77
N PRO A 337 -5.06 -15.45 3.92
CA PRO A 337 -5.11 -16.35 2.76
C PRO A 337 -6.17 -15.97 1.72
N GLU A 338 -7.40 -15.66 2.15
CA GLU A 338 -8.48 -15.24 1.27
C GLU A 338 -8.15 -13.96 0.50
N ALA A 339 -7.45 -12.99 1.13
CA ALA A 339 -7.00 -11.78 0.46
C ALA A 339 -6.02 -12.10 -0.69
N PHE A 340 -5.09 -13.04 -0.48
CA PHE A 340 -4.20 -13.50 -1.56
C PHE A 340 -4.96 -14.22 -2.67
N PHE A 341 -5.85 -15.15 -2.32
CA PHE A 341 -6.57 -15.95 -3.32
C PHE A 341 -7.53 -15.10 -4.13
N THR A 342 -8.25 -14.19 -3.50
CA THR A 342 -9.11 -13.21 -4.18
C THR A 342 -8.30 -12.35 -5.15
N LEU A 343 -7.10 -11.90 -4.75
CA LEU A 343 -6.19 -11.19 -5.65
C LEU A 343 -5.79 -12.08 -6.83
N PHE A 344 -5.36 -13.32 -6.58
CA PHE A 344 -4.92 -14.22 -7.64
C PHE A 344 -6.04 -14.58 -8.62
N ASP A 345 -7.25 -14.82 -8.13
CA ASP A 345 -8.43 -15.08 -8.95
C ASP A 345 -8.70 -13.87 -9.87
N ARG A 346 -8.69 -12.66 -9.31
CA ARG A 346 -8.81 -11.44 -10.10
C ARG A 346 -7.69 -11.29 -11.15
N LEU A 347 -6.45 -11.62 -10.80
CA LEU A 347 -5.33 -11.56 -11.75
C LEU A 347 -5.50 -12.55 -12.90
N LYS A 348 -6.11 -13.72 -12.66
CA LYS A 348 -6.46 -14.68 -13.71
C LYS A 348 -7.61 -14.18 -14.56
N GLU A 349 -8.69 -13.68 -13.95
CA GLU A 349 -9.85 -13.12 -14.64
C GLU A 349 -9.47 -11.97 -15.58
N GLU A 350 -8.61 -11.07 -15.12
CA GLU A 350 -8.10 -9.95 -15.91
C GLU A 350 -6.96 -10.34 -16.86
N ARG A 351 -6.59 -11.64 -16.92
CA ARG A 351 -5.49 -12.19 -17.74
C ARG A 351 -4.15 -11.48 -17.50
N VAL A 352 -3.89 -11.09 -16.27
CA VAL A 352 -2.57 -10.61 -15.82
C VAL A 352 -1.64 -11.80 -15.58
N ILE A 353 -2.17 -12.91 -15.08
CA ILE A 353 -1.47 -14.20 -14.94
C ILE A 353 -2.27 -15.32 -15.63
N PRO A 354 -1.65 -16.46 -15.98
CA PRO A 354 -2.37 -17.62 -16.54
C PRO A 354 -3.40 -18.22 -15.58
N SER A 355 -4.49 -18.77 -16.12
CA SER A 355 -5.56 -19.45 -15.36
C SER A 355 -5.09 -20.70 -14.60
#